data_AF-A0A9C7PMN7-F1
#
_entry.id   AF-A0A9C7PMN7-F1
#
_cell.length_a   1.000
_cell.length_b   1.000
_cell.length_c   1.000
_cell.angle_alpha   90.00
_cell.angle_beta   90.00
_cell.angle_gamma   90.00
#
_symmetry.space_group_name_H-M   'P 1'
#
loop_
_entity.id
_entity.type
_entity.pdbx_description
1 polymer ?
#
loop_
_entity_poly.entity_id
_entity_poly.type
_entity_poly.pdbx_seq_one_letter_code
_entity_poly.pdbx_strand_id
1 'polypeptide(L)'
;MSSRSNLAMNQTCTAKSVIALNWQKKAVAPISLSQNGNKRSLSLDLSAPDGVAVARRLIETADVMVENYRCGVMERHGLGYDAVSALNPRIIYCS
;
A
#
# COMPACT_ATOMS: atom_id res chain seq x y z
N MET A 1 29.83 0.71 14.00
CA MET A 1 30.20 0.31 12.62
C MET A 1 29.75 -1.13 12.43
N SER A 2 28.88 -1.54 11.51
CA SER A 2 28.06 -0.87 10.51
C SER A 2 26.95 -1.84 10.10
N SER A 3 25.76 -1.30 9.84
CA SER A 3 24.71 -1.80 8.95
C SER A 3 24.19 -3.24 9.15
N ARG A 4 23.20 -3.40 10.04
CA ARG A 4 22.10 -4.35 9.76
C ARG A 4 21.16 -3.66 8.78
N SER A 5 21.28 -4.04 7.51
CA SER A 5 20.38 -3.66 6.44
C SER A 5 18.96 -4.13 6.78
N ASN A 6 18.06 -3.17 7.01
CA ASN A 6 16.63 -3.41 7.05
C ASN A 6 16.23 -4.05 5.72
N LEU A 7 15.94 -5.35 5.74
CA LEU A 7 15.13 -5.97 4.69
C LEU A 7 13.77 -5.26 4.74
N ALA A 8 13.54 -4.40 3.74
CA ALA A 8 12.23 -3.84 3.46
C ALA A 8 11.27 -5.01 3.25
N MET A 9 10.48 -5.28 4.27
CA MET A 9 9.35 -6.20 4.22
C MET A 9 8.35 -5.57 3.26
N ASN A 10 8.28 -6.08 2.03
CA ASN A 10 7.30 -5.67 1.03
C ASN A 10 5.89 -5.93 1.58
N GLN A 11 5.32 -4.94 2.26
CA GLN A 11 3.96 -4.96 2.76
C GLN A 11 3.01 -4.53 1.64
N THR A 12 2.47 -5.51 0.93
CA THR A 12 1.43 -5.30 -0.08
C THR A 12 0.09 -5.12 0.65
N CYS A 13 -0.42 -3.88 0.68
CA CYS A 13 -1.78 -3.57 1.11
C CYS A 13 -2.78 -4.14 0.09
N THR A 14 -3.68 -5.04 0.47
CA THR A 14 -4.68 -5.60 -0.46
C THR A 14 -6.08 -5.08 -0.21
N ALA A 15 -6.55 -4.21 -1.10
CA ALA A 15 -7.97 -3.92 -1.33
C ALA A 15 -8.52 -4.89 -2.40
N LYS A 16 -9.71 -5.48 -2.21
CA LYS A 16 -10.39 -6.22 -3.30
C LYS A 16 -10.91 -5.20 -4.33
N SER A 17 -10.12 -5.02 -5.39
CA SER A 17 -10.29 -4.18 -6.61
C SER A 17 -9.00 -3.41 -6.96
N VAL A 18 -7.81 -4.01 -6.75
CA VAL A 18 -6.50 -3.35 -6.98
C VAL A 18 -6.23 -3.02 -8.47
N ILE A 19 -6.69 -1.90 -9.02
CA ILE A 19 -6.25 -1.46 -10.35
C ILE A 19 -4.88 -0.76 -10.23
N ALA A 20 -3.85 -1.33 -10.85
CA ALA A 20 -2.66 -0.60 -11.31
C ALA A 20 -1.97 -1.35 -12.47
N LEU A 21 -1.77 -0.66 -13.58
CA LEU A 21 -1.11 -1.12 -14.80
C LEU A 21 0.41 -1.14 -14.63
N ASN A 22 1.02 -2.33 -14.55
CA ASN A 22 2.34 -2.59 -15.13
C ASN A 22 2.54 -4.10 -15.34
N TRP A 23 3.05 -4.49 -16.51
CA TRP A 23 3.42 -5.87 -16.86
C TRP A 23 4.78 -6.19 -16.18
N GLN A 24 4.80 -7.09 -15.20
CA GLN A 24 6.04 -7.46 -14.49
C GLN A 24 7.07 -8.10 -15.43
N LYS A 25 8.20 -7.41 -15.66
CA LYS A 25 9.33 -7.87 -16.50
C LYS A 25 10.55 -8.40 -15.72
N LYS A 26 10.44 -8.75 -14.42
CA LYS A 26 11.57 -9.26 -13.61
C LYS A 26 11.26 -10.60 -12.94
N ALA A 27 12.29 -11.46 -12.85
CA ALA A 27 12.23 -12.71 -12.10
C ALA A 27 11.95 -12.41 -10.61
N VAL A 28 10.84 -12.93 -10.11
CA VAL A 28 10.40 -12.79 -8.72
C VAL A 28 10.72 -14.07 -7.95
N ALA A 29 11.14 -13.93 -6.68
CA ALA A 29 11.41 -15.08 -5.83
C ALA A 29 10.15 -15.96 -5.69
N PRO A 30 10.29 -17.30 -5.57
CA PRO A 30 9.15 -18.22 -5.50
C PRO A 30 8.11 -17.89 -4.42
N ILE A 31 8.57 -17.37 -3.27
CA ILE A 31 7.70 -16.94 -2.17
C ILE A 31 6.78 -15.76 -2.56
N SER A 32 7.24 -14.86 -3.43
CA SER A 32 6.41 -13.76 -3.90
C SER A 32 5.31 -14.24 -4.85
N LEU A 33 5.58 -15.28 -5.64
CA LEU A 33 4.58 -15.89 -6.51
C LEU A 33 3.50 -16.62 -5.70
N SER A 34 3.90 -17.38 -4.67
CA SER A 34 2.94 -18.10 -3.82
C SER A 34 2.09 -17.16 -2.96
N GLN A 35 2.66 -16.08 -2.44
CA GLN A 35 1.94 -15.15 -1.57
C GLN A 35 1.16 -14.08 -2.33
N ASN A 36 1.60 -13.65 -3.52
CA ASN A 36 1.03 -12.51 -4.24
C ASN A 36 0.48 -12.83 -5.64
N GLY A 37 0.38 -14.11 -6.03
CA GLY A 37 -0.03 -14.51 -7.38
C GLY A 37 -1.40 -13.99 -7.85
N ASN A 38 -2.34 -13.75 -6.94
CA ASN A 38 -3.67 -13.21 -7.26
C ASN A 38 -3.80 -11.71 -6.95
N LYS A 39 -2.70 -11.02 -6.65
CA LYS A 39 -2.67 -9.59 -6.30
C LYS A 39 -2.03 -8.82 -7.45
N ARG A 40 -2.62 -7.69 -7.81
CA ARG A 40 -1.95 -6.67 -8.61
C ARG A 40 -1.15 -5.80 -7.64
N SER A 41 0.12 -5.52 -7.95
CA SER A 41 0.99 -4.77 -7.05
C SER A 41 1.47 -3.48 -7.70
N LEU A 42 1.45 -2.39 -6.93
CA LEU A 42 1.98 -1.09 -7.31
C LEU A 42 2.99 -0.65 -6.25
N SER A 43 4.15 -0.18 -6.69
CA SER A 43 5.13 0.44 -5.80
C SER A 43 4.93 1.95 -5.83
N LEU A 44 4.67 2.56 -4.67
CA LEU A 44 4.53 4.00 -4.50
C LEU A 44 5.50 4.49 -3.43
N ASP A 45 6.08 5.66 -3.65
CA ASP A 45 6.80 6.38 -2.61
C ASP A 45 5.84 7.34 -1.89
N LEU A 46 5.45 6.99 -0.66
CA LEU A 46 4.54 7.81 0.17
C LEU A 46 5.24 9.04 0.79
N SER A 47 6.56 9.16 0.66
CA SER A 47 7.31 10.35 1.08
C SER A 47 7.14 11.50 0.10
N ALA A 48 6.84 11.17 -1.17
CA ALA A 48 6.60 12.14 -2.22
C ALA A 48 5.09 12.52 -2.27
N PRO A 49 4.76 13.81 -2.45
CA PRO A 49 3.36 14.27 -2.56
C PRO A 49 2.58 13.55 -3.67
N ASP A 50 3.24 13.30 -4.80
CA ASP A 50 2.63 12.62 -5.95
C ASP A 50 2.27 11.16 -5.64
N GLY A 51 3.10 10.47 -4.85
CA GLY A 51 2.80 9.10 -4.43
C GLY A 51 1.61 9.03 -3.48
N VAL A 52 1.48 10.01 -2.58
CA VAL A 52 0.30 10.17 -1.73
C VAL A 52 -0.95 10.48 -2.57
N ALA A 53 -0.85 11.34 -3.58
CA ALA A 53 -1.98 11.66 -4.45
C ALA A 53 -2.51 10.42 -5.21
N VAL A 54 -1.60 9.56 -5.72
CA VAL A 54 -1.99 8.29 -6.35
C VAL A 54 -2.65 7.36 -5.34
N ALA A 55 -2.11 7.25 -4.12
CA ALA A 55 -2.71 6.42 -3.07
C ALA A 55 -4.13 6.88 -2.72
N ARG A 56 -4.36 8.19 -2.58
CA ARG A 56 -5.69 8.76 -2.31
C ARG A 56 -6.68 8.42 -3.42
N ARG A 57 -6.28 8.55 -4.68
CA ARG A 57 -7.12 8.18 -5.83
C ARG A 57 -7.50 6.69 -5.83
N LEU A 58 -6.61 5.81 -5.37
CA LEU A 58 -6.94 4.39 -5.23
C LEU A 58 -7.96 4.18 -4.10
N ILE A 59 -7.78 4.86 -2.97
CA ILE A 59 -8.65 4.77 -1.79
C ILE A 59 -10.08 5.24 -2.09
N GLU A 60 -10.27 6.25 -2.95
CA GLU A 60 -11.60 6.72 -3.38
C GLU A 60 -12.48 5.59 -3.95
N THR A 61 -11.85 4.59 -4.58
CA THR A 61 -12.54 3.46 -5.23
C THR A 61 -12.39 2.15 -4.48
N ALA A 62 -11.62 2.13 -3.40
CA ALA A 62 -11.35 0.93 -2.63
C ALA A 62 -12.50 0.64 -1.64
N ASP A 63 -12.79 -0.65 -1.43
CA ASP A 63 -13.72 -1.08 -0.38
C ASP A 63 -13.02 -1.29 0.96
N VAL A 64 -11.76 -1.73 0.94
CA VAL A 64 -10.99 -2.10 2.13
C VAL A 64 -9.57 -1.58 2.00
N MET A 65 -9.07 -0.90 3.03
CA MET A 65 -7.67 -0.52 3.19
C MET A 65 -7.07 -1.31 4.35
N VAL A 66 -5.95 -1.99 4.10
CA VAL A 66 -5.21 -2.73 5.13
C VAL A 66 -3.80 -2.19 5.15
N GLU A 67 -3.34 -1.74 6.31
CA GLU A 67 -1.96 -1.34 6.54
C GLU A 67 -1.30 -2.20 7.62
N ASN A 68 0.03 -2.18 7.67
CA ASN A 68 0.83 -2.85 8.69
C ASN A 68 2.04 -1.99 9.07
N TYR A 69 1.83 -0.67 9.06
CA TYR A 69 2.80 0.29 9.54
C TYR A 69 2.69 0.42 11.07
N ARG A 70 3.70 1.03 11.68
CA ARG A 70 3.58 1.42 13.08
C ARG A 70 2.51 2.50 13.22
N CYS A 71 1.75 2.45 14.32
CA CYS A 71 0.80 3.49 14.69
C CYS A 71 1.46 4.89 14.60
N GLY A 72 0.75 5.85 13.99
CA GLY A 72 1.23 7.20 13.79
C GLY A 72 1.97 7.43 12.46
N VAL A 73 2.37 6.39 11.72
CA VAL A 73 3.07 6.57 10.43
C VAL A 73 2.10 7.07 9.36
N MET A 74 0.94 6.43 9.23
CA MET A 74 0.01 6.71 8.13
C MET A 74 -0.74 8.02 8.34
N GLU A 75 -0.95 8.42 9.59
CA GLU A 75 -1.43 9.74 9.99
C GLU A 75 -0.48 10.86 9.51
N ARG A 76 0.84 10.67 9.63
CA ARG A 76 1.84 11.64 9.14
C ARG A 76 1.82 11.79 7.62
N HIS A 77 1.49 10.72 6.91
CA HIS A 77 1.35 10.73 5.45
C HIS A 77 -0.05 11.20 4.99
N GLY A 78 -0.94 11.57 5.91
CA GLY A 78 -2.31 12.00 5.58
C GLY A 78 -3.20 10.87 5.07
N LEU A 79 -2.86 9.62 5.41
CA LEU A 79 -3.55 8.39 5.04
C LEU A 79 -4.05 7.62 6.27
N GLY A 80 -4.11 8.28 7.43
CA GLY A 80 -4.75 7.73 8.63
C GLY A 80 -6.27 7.64 8.49
N TYR A 81 -6.90 6.95 9.44
CA TYR A 81 -8.34 6.68 9.41
C TYR A 81 -9.21 7.92 9.13
N ASP A 82 -8.99 9.02 9.85
CA ASP A 82 -9.81 10.24 9.70
C ASP A 82 -9.73 10.81 8.27
N ALA A 83 -8.52 10.86 7.70
CA ALA A 83 -8.30 11.38 6.36
C ALA A 83 -8.88 10.44 5.28
N VAL A 84 -8.81 9.14 5.50
CA VAL A 84 -9.31 8.11 4.59
C VAL A 84 -10.83 8.00 4.66
N SER A 85 -11.42 8.06 5.85
CA SER A 85 -12.87 8.06 6.06
C SER A 85 -13.54 9.32 5.50
N ALA A 86 -12.89 10.48 5.61
CA ALA A 86 -13.35 11.71 4.97
C ALA A 86 -13.33 11.61 3.43
N LEU A 87 -12.37 10.88 2.86
CA LEU A 87 -12.25 10.68 1.41
C LEU A 87 -13.24 9.64 0.87
N ASN A 88 -13.41 8.53 1.60
CA ASN A 88 -14.33 7.46 1.26
C ASN A 88 -15.04 6.96 2.53
N PRO A 89 -16.26 7.45 2.83
CA PRO A 89 -16.99 7.07 4.04
C PRO A 89 -17.38 5.58 4.11
N ARG A 90 -17.31 4.84 2.99
CA ARG A 90 -17.64 3.41 2.93
C ARG A 90 -16.43 2.51 3.18
N ILE A 91 -15.23 3.07 3.29
CA ILE A 91 -13.99 2.32 3.43
C ILE A 91 -13.98 1.53 4.74
N ILE A 92 -13.58 0.26 4.66
CA ILE A 92 -13.20 -0.53 5.84
C ILE A 92 -11.70 -0.36 6.04
N TYR A 93 -11.29 0.21 7.17
CA TYR A 93 -9.88 0.47 7.47
C TYR A 93 -9.37 -0.51 8.54
N CYS A 94 -8.29 -1.23 8.21
CA CYS A 94 -7.65 -2.21 9.08
C CYS A 94 -6.19 -1.82 9.30
N SER A 95 -5.82 -1.58 10.56
CA SER A 95 -4.44 -1.30 11.00
C SER A 95 -3.82 -2.49 11.73
#